data_AF-A0A933ZB11-F1
#
_entry.id   AF-A0A933ZB11-F1
#
_cell.length_a   1.000
_cell.length_b   1.000
_cell.length_c   1.000
_cell.angle_alpha   90.00
_cell.angle_beta   90.00
_cell.angle_gamma   90.00
#
_symmetry.space_group_name_H-M   'P 1'
#
loop_
_entity.id
_entity.type
_entity.pdbx_description
1 polymer ?
#
loop_
_entity_poly.entity_id
_entity_poly.type
_entity_poly.pdbx_seq_one_letter_code
_entity_poly.pdbx_strand_id
1 'polypeptide(L)'
;MRWLPTFVCLLGWAAGCSPPPKPADAVIGRAIESLREAVSESLLLEQAAMDAELAPARRIVEQLSAELGSGPWDRDAQRRVRDLLRSLPPLAAFVLLSRVGFDPSTANTLSRVFTCDDAAYQRTIGKRQYLTLYFEKGKSGWKLTRDSEEELNLPFHPKTVEPLTPPAGLGMAQGEYKLARPMGQFVFESGVSAPALRLTLVFRGITMSLVSAEEVFRDDWSFVERIDGALSNIPVRHLAMIREIVIDPGQHPLRSTIAAVTNHAGTRVSLFLRGEGKYVSQEELNETAAHEFGHVVSSARGDRFWTGWDAAIEADRRAVSRYGLTNQREDFAETYVLYLGGGAGDPATRARFKNRFAIIDGLMGGHDP
;
A
#
# COMPACT_ATOMS: atom_id res chain seq x y z
N MET A 1 -18.87 -12.92 -75.18
CA MET A 1 -17.53 -13.54 -75.17
C MET A 1 -17.65 -14.82 -74.32
N ARG A 2 -17.78 -16.04 -74.88
CA ARG A 2 -16.72 -16.91 -75.46
C ARG A 2 -15.68 -17.28 -74.37
N TRP A 3 -15.46 -18.51 -73.88
CA TRP A 3 -15.75 -19.90 -74.31
C TRP A 3 -15.79 -20.88 -73.10
N LEU A 4 -16.62 -21.92 -73.21
CA LEU A 4 -16.52 -23.25 -72.57
C LEU A 4 -15.48 -24.13 -73.31
N PRO A 5 -14.99 -25.22 -72.71
CA PRO A 5 -15.38 -26.56 -73.22
C PRO A 5 -15.73 -27.49 -72.04
N THR A 6 -16.77 -28.34 -72.04
CA THR A 6 -17.23 -29.41 -72.95
C THR A 6 -16.23 -30.56 -73.16
N PHE A 7 -16.41 -31.64 -72.38
CA PHE A 7 -16.05 -33.04 -72.68
C PHE A 7 -17.01 -33.90 -71.84
N VAL A 8 -18.15 -34.37 -72.35
CA VAL A 8 -18.42 -35.61 -73.12
C VAL A 8 -17.90 -36.90 -72.47
N CYS A 9 -18.89 -37.75 -72.15
CA CYS A 9 -18.91 -39.14 -71.70
C CYS A 9 -17.82 -40.07 -72.23
N LEU A 10 -17.44 -41.04 -71.39
CA LEU A 10 -17.36 -42.45 -71.77
C LEU A 10 -17.58 -43.33 -70.51
N LEU A 11 -18.83 -43.76 -70.33
CA LEU A 11 -19.18 -44.91 -69.51
C LEU A 11 -18.67 -46.16 -70.24
N GLY A 12 -17.48 -46.61 -69.85
CA GLY A 12 -16.89 -47.88 -70.27
C GLY A 12 -16.95 -48.87 -69.13
N TRP A 13 -17.92 -49.76 -69.17
CA TRP A 13 -17.98 -50.99 -68.39
C TRP A 13 -16.72 -51.81 -68.68
N ALA A 14 -15.85 -51.95 -67.70
CA ALA A 14 -14.88 -53.04 -67.63
C ALA A 14 -14.85 -53.52 -66.19
N ALA A 15 -15.64 -54.55 -65.90
CA ALA A 15 -15.37 -55.47 -64.81
C ALA A 15 -14.08 -56.22 -65.13
N GLY A 16 -12.95 -55.50 -65.08
CA GLY A 16 -11.63 -56.07 -65.09
C GLY A 16 -11.36 -56.52 -63.66
N CYS A 17 -11.27 -57.82 -63.45
CA CYS A 17 -10.63 -58.37 -62.27
C CYS A 17 -9.28 -57.66 -62.11
N SER A 18 -9.19 -56.69 -61.20
CA SER A 18 -7.90 -56.20 -60.74
C SER A 18 -7.14 -57.46 -60.32
N PRO A 19 -5.97 -57.76 -60.92
CA PRO A 19 -5.18 -58.89 -60.47
C PRO A 19 -5.03 -58.76 -58.95
N PRO A 20 -5.18 -59.85 -58.18
CA PRO A 20 -5.03 -59.78 -56.74
C PRO A 20 -3.72 -59.05 -56.46
N PRO A 21 -3.72 -58.04 -55.56
CA PRO A 21 -2.52 -57.28 -55.25
C PRO A 21 -1.40 -58.28 -55.04
N LYS A 22 -0.25 -58.05 -55.70
CA LYS A 22 0.86 -58.98 -55.55
C LYS A 22 1.13 -59.11 -54.05
N PRO A 23 1.57 -60.26 -53.53
CA PRO A 23 1.79 -60.45 -52.10
C PRO A 23 2.63 -59.31 -51.47
N ALA A 24 3.53 -58.70 -52.25
CA ALA A 24 4.29 -57.51 -51.90
C ALA A 24 3.43 -56.25 -51.66
N ASP A 25 2.39 -56.00 -52.46
CA ASP A 25 1.51 -54.82 -52.34
C ASP A 25 0.63 -54.90 -51.07
N ALA A 26 0.20 -56.12 -50.69
CA ALA A 26 -0.55 -56.34 -49.44
C ALA A 26 0.34 -56.18 -48.19
N VAL A 27 1.63 -56.53 -48.29
CA VAL A 27 2.61 -56.31 -47.22
C VAL A 27 2.92 -54.82 -47.08
N ILE A 28 3.11 -54.11 -48.19
CA ILE A 28 3.33 -52.65 -48.20
C ILE A 28 2.10 -51.91 -47.66
N GLY A 29 0.89 -52.31 -48.07
CA GLY A 29 -0.35 -51.70 -47.57
C GLY A 29 -0.52 -51.84 -46.05
N ARG A 30 -0.25 -53.03 -45.49
CA ARG A 30 -0.29 -53.23 -44.03
C ARG A 30 0.80 -52.44 -43.31
N ALA A 31 2.00 -52.36 -43.86
CA ALA A 31 3.08 -51.57 -43.28
C ALA A 31 2.76 -50.07 -43.25
N ILE A 32 2.11 -49.55 -44.31
CA ILE A 32 1.64 -48.16 -44.36
C ILE A 32 0.57 -47.88 -43.31
N GLU A 33 -0.41 -48.79 -43.14
CA GLU A 33 -1.47 -48.60 -42.14
C GLU A 33 -0.92 -48.66 -40.70
N SER A 34 -0.05 -49.62 -40.40
CA SER A 34 0.62 -49.69 -39.10
C SER A 34 1.49 -48.47 -38.81
N LEU A 35 2.14 -47.88 -39.84
CA LEU A 35 2.88 -46.63 -39.69
C LEU A 35 1.95 -45.43 -39.42
N ARG A 36 0.76 -45.38 -40.05
CA ARG A 36 -0.24 -44.32 -39.80
C ARG A 36 -0.78 -44.39 -38.38
N GLU A 37 -1.10 -45.58 -37.89
CA GLU A 37 -1.54 -45.81 -36.51
C GLU A 37 -0.47 -45.39 -35.52
N ALA A 38 0.79 -45.82 -35.72
CA ALA A 38 1.91 -45.45 -34.85
C ALA A 38 2.19 -43.93 -34.81
N VAL A 39 2.11 -43.24 -35.95
CA VAL A 39 2.25 -41.77 -36.01
C VAL A 39 1.08 -41.08 -35.31
N SER A 40 -0.15 -41.58 -35.48
CA SER A 40 -1.33 -41.04 -34.78
C SER A 40 -1.24 -41.21 -33.27
N GLU A 41 -0.79 -42.37 -32.78
CA GLU A 41 -0.57 -42.60 -31.35
C GLU A 41 0.53 -41.69 -30.79
N SER A 42 1.65 -41.52 -31.50
CA SER A 42 2.73 -40.61 -31.11
C SER A 42 2.25 -39.17 -30.97
N LEU A 43 1.45 -38.67 -31.91
CA LEU A 43 0.87 -37.33 -31.86
C LEU A 43 -0.11 -37.15 -30.68
N LEU A 44 -0.91 -38.17 -30.37
CA LEU A 44 -1.82 -38.15 -29.22
C LEU A 44 -1.05 -38.13 -27.89
N LEU A 45 0.06 -38.86 -27.80
CA LEU A 45 0.94 -38.88 -26.62
C LEU A 45 1.66 -37.53 -26.44
N GLU A 46 2.15 -36.91 -27.51
CA GLU A 46 2.75 -35.58 -27.48
C GLU A 46 1.73 -34.51 -27.07
N GLN A 47 0.52 -34.55 -27.63
CA GLN A 47 -0.56 -33.64 -27.26
C GLN A 47 -0.96 -33.82 -25.78
N ALA A 48 -1.08 -35.06 -25.31
CA ALA A 48 -1.38 -35.36 -23.90
C ALA A 48 -0.27 -34.88 -22.96
N ALA A 49 1.00 -35.02 -23.35
CA ALA A 49 2.15 -34.52 -22.58
C ALA A 49 2.14 -32.99 -22.51
N MET A 50 1.90 -32.31 -23.64
CA MET A 50 1.78 -30.86 -23.70
C MET A 50 0.58 -30.35 -22.89
N ASP A 51 -0.58 -31.01 -22.99
CA ASP A 51 -1.75 -30.67 -22.19
C ASP A 51 -1.51 -30.89 -20.69
N ALA A 52 -0.78 -31.94 -20.31
CA ALA A 52 -0.38 -32.18 -18.92
C ALA A 52 0.57 -31.10 -18.40
N GLU A 53 1.51 -30.64 -19.23
CA GLU A 53 2.43 -29.53 -18.91
C GLU A 53 1.70 -28.18 -18.80
N LEU A 54 0.66 -27.97 -19.63
CA LEU A 54 -0.14 -26.75 -19.66
C LEU A 54 -1.29 -26.72 -18.64
N ALA A 55 -1.71 -27.86 -18.10
CA ALA A 55 -2.84 -27.96 -17.18
C ALA A 55 -2.71 -27.06 -15.94
N PRO A 56 -1.54 -26.95 -15.27
CA PRO A 56 -1.36 -26.00 -14.17
C PRO A 56 -1.57 -24.55 -14.60
N ALA A 57 -1.07 -24.16 -15.77
CA ALA A 57 -1.25 -22.81 -16.30
C ALA A 57 -2.72 -22.51 -16.64
N ARG A 58 -3.46 -23.48 -17.19
CA ARG A 58 -4.92 -23.34 -17.45
C ARG A 58 -5.68 -23.10 -16.15
N ARG A 59 -5.40 -23.88 -15.11
CA ARG A 59 -6.04 -23.71 -13.79
C ARG A 59 -5.75 -22.32 -13.18
N ILE A 60 -4.51 -21.84 -13.28
CA ILE A 60 -4.16 -20.49 -12.79
C ILE A 60 -4.92 -19.42 -13.58
N VAL A 61 -5.02 -19.55 -14.91
CA VAL A 61 -5.78 -18.63 -15.77
C VAL A 61 -7.26 -18.58 -15.37
N GLU A 62 -7.89 -19.74 -15.13
CA GLU A 62 -9.28 -19.82 -14.67
C GLU A 62 -9.48 -19.13 -13.32
N GLN A 63 -8.59 -19.40 -12.36
CA GLN A 63 -8.65 -18.79 -11.02
C GLN A 63 -8.44 -17.28 -11.06
N LEU A 64 -7.43 -16.80 -11.80
CA LEU A 64 -7.20 -15.37 -12.00
C LEU A 64 -8.37 -14.67 -12.70
N SER A 65 -8.99 -15.34 -13.68
CA SER A 65 -10.19 -14.81 -14.37
C SER A 65 -11.37 -14.69 -13.42
N ALA A 66 -11.53 -15.64 -12.49
CA ALA A 66 -12.55 -15.57 -11.45
C ALA A 66 -12.30 -14.39 -10.48
N GLU A 67 -11.05 -14.17 -10.05
CA GLU A 67 -10.71 -13.00 -9.21
C GLU A 67 -10.96 -11.68 -9.94
N LEU A 68 -10.69 -11.59 -11.24
CA LEU A 68 -10.96 -10.38 -12.01
C LEU A 68 -12.47 -10.09 -12.16
N GLY A 69 -13.30 -11.14 -12.18
CA GLY A 69 -14.76 -11.04 -12.26
C GLY A 69 -15.46 -10.69 -10.93
N SER A 70 -14.77 -10.77 -9.79
CA SER A 70 -15.36 -10.53 -8.47
C SER A 70 -15.50 -9.03 -8.11
N GLY A 71 -14.85 -8.16 -8.89
CA GLY A 71 -14.83 -6.71 -8.66
C GLY A 71 -13.47 -6.22 -8.19
N PRO A 72 -13.40 -5.25 -7.26
CA PRO A 72 -12.13 -4.75 -6.77
C PRO A 72 -11.35 -5.84 -6.01
N TRP A 73 -10.02 -5.80 -6.12
CA TRP A 73 -9.16 -6.69 -5.35
C TRP A 73 -8.83 -6.07 -4.00
N ASP A 74 -9.58 -6.48 -3.00
CA ASP A 74 -9.25 -6.28 -1.59
C ASP A 74 -8.02 -7.12 -1.16
N ARG A 75 -7.69 -7.07 0.12
CA ARG A 75 -6.55 -7.80 0.68
C ARG A 75 -6.65 -9.32 0.48
N ASP A 76 -7.85 -9.88 0.51
CA ASP A 76 -8.07 -11.32 0.38
C ASP A 76 -7.87 -11.77 -1.06
N ALA A 77 -8.42 -11.02 -2.03
CA ALA A 77 -8.19 -11.24 -3.45
C ALA A 77 -6.71 -11.08 -3.80
N GLN A 78 -6.05 -10.02 -3.32
CA GLN A 78 -4.61 -9.81 -3.54
C GLN A 78 -3.76 -10.98 -3.02
N ARG A 79 -4.09 -11.53 -1.84
CA ARG A 79 -3.41 -12.70 -1.29
C ARG A 79 -3.62 -13.94 -2.16
N ARG A 80 -4.85 -14.23 -2.59
CA ARG A 80 -5.14 -15.37 -3.46
C ARG A 80 -4.40 -15.24 -4.79
N VAL A 81 -4.43 -14.06 -5.42
CA VAL A 81 -3.64 -13.76 -6.63
C VAL A 81 -2.15 -13.96 -6.38
N ARG A 82 -1.63 -13.49 -5.24
CA ARG A 82 -0.22 -13.72 -4.89
C ARG A 82 0.12 -15.19 -4.77
N ASP A 83 -0.71 -15.99 -4.10
CA ASP A 83 -0.44 -17.41 -3.88
C ASP A 83 -0.37 -18.18 -5.22
N LEU A 84 -1.12 -17.74 -6.23
CA LEU A 84 -1.05 -18.27 -7.59
C LEU A 84 0.24 -17.87 -8.33
N LEU A 85 0.74 -16.65 -8.09
CA LEU A 85 1.83 -16.07 -8.88
C LEU A 85 3.21 -16.19 -8.23
N ARG A 86 3.32 -16.24 -6.89
CA ARG A 86 4.58 -16.04 -6.15
C ARG A 86 5.71 -17.01 -6.50
N SER A 87 5.40 -18.23 -6.93
CA SER A 87 6.39 -19.23 -7.32
C SER A 87 6.84 -19.11 -8.77
N LEU A 88 6.22 -18.22 -9.54
CA LEU A 88 6.51 -18.04 -10.96
C LEU A 88 7.60 -16.96 -11.15
N PRO A 89 8.46 -17.11 -12.16
CA PRO A 89 9.28 -16.00 -12.63
C PRO A 89 8.39 -14.82 -13.07
N PRO A 90 8.84 -13.55 -12.89
CA PRO A 90 8.06 -12.37 -13.26
C PRO A 90 7.54 -12.39 -14.71
N LEU A 91 8.34 -12.89 -15.66
CA LEU A 91 7.95 -13.00 -17.06
C LEU A 91 6.80 -14.02 -17.27
N ALA A 92 6.81 -15.13 -16.55
CA ALA A 92 5.74 -16.13 -16.64
C ALA A 92 4.44 -15.57 -16.05
N ALA A 93 4.51 -14.90 -14.90
CA ALA A 93 3.35 -14.22 -14.31
C ALA A 93 2.78 -13.14 -15.24
N PHE A 94 3.63 -12.33 -15.89
CA PHE A 94 3.22 -11.36 -16.91
C PHE A 94 2.43 -12.01 -18.05
N VAL A 95 2.92 -13.13 -18.59
CA VAL A 95 2.23 -13.86 -19.66
C VAL A 95 0.86 -14.38 -19.20
N LEU A 96 0.76 -14.94 -17.98
CA LEU A 96 -0.52 -15.40 -17.44
C LEU A 96 -1.50 -14.25 -17.22
N LEU A 97 -1.05 -13.13 -16.65
CA LEU A 97 -1.87 -11.93 -16.44
C LEU A 97 -2.36 -11.34 -17.78
N SER A 98 -1.50 -11.33 -18.81
CA SER A 98 -1.89 -10.90 -20.16
C SER A 98 -2.94 -11.84 -20.77
N ARG A 99 -2.83 -13.15 -20.55
CA ARG A 99 -3.79 -14.15 -21.03
C ARG A 99 -5.18 -14.03 -20.39
N VAL A 100 -5.26 -13.63 -19.11
CA VAL A 100 -6.56 -13.33 -18.46
C VAL A 100 -7.14 -11.98 -18.88
N GLY A 101 -6.45 -11.26 -19.77
CA GLY A 101 -6.95 -10.06 -20.41
C GLY A 101 -6.57 -8.77 -19.68
N PHE A 102 -5.54 -8.76 -18.83
CA PHE A 102 -4.92 -7.49 -18.42
C PHE A 102 -4.17 -6.86 -19.59
N ASP A 103 -4.22 -5.54 -19.69
CA ASP A 103 -3.35 -4.82 -20.61
C ASP A 103 -1.87 -5.00 -20.23
N PRO A 104 -0.93 -4.84 -21.18
CA PRO A 104 0.49 -5.09 -20.92
C PRO A 104 1.10 -4.27 -19.77
N SER A 105 0.68 -3.02 -19.57
CA SER A 105 1.19 -2.18 -18.48
C SER A 105 0.74 -2.73 -17.12
N THR A 106 -0.57 -3.01 -16.98
CA THR A 106 -1.13 -3.59 -15.75
C THR A 106 -0.54 -4.97 -15.47
N ALA A 107 -0.46 -5.85 -16.48
CA ALA A 107 0.13 -7.18 -16.33
C ALA A 107 1.58 -7.10 -15.83
N ASN A 108 2.37 -6.16 -16.33
CA ASN A 108 3.77 -5.97 -15.93
C ASN A 108 3.91 -5.40 -14.52
N THR A 109 3.05 -4.45 -14.13
CA THR A 109 3.02 -3.91 -12.77
C THR A 109 2.66 -5.01 -11.78
N LEU A 110 1.55 -5.72 -12.01
CA LEU A 110 1.07 -6.76 -11.11
C LEU A 110 2.03 -7.95 -11.03
N SER A 111 2.65 -8.38 -12.13
CA SER A 111 3.61 -9.48 -12.12
C SER A 111 4.78 -9.17 -11.17
N ARG A 112 5.40 -8.00 -11.32
CA ARG A 112 6.52 -7.58 -10.46
C ARG A 112 6.14 -7.52 -8.98
N VAL A 113 4.94 -7.03 -8.69
CA VAL A 113 4.48 -6.88 -7.31
C VAL A 113 4.16 -8.24 -6.67
N PHE A 114 3.50 -9.15 -7.40
CA PHE A 114 3.07 -10.42 -6.81
C PHE A 114 4.13 -11.53 -6.85
N THR A 115 5.14 -11.44 -7.71
CA THR A 115 6.25 -12.41 -7.77
C THR A 115 7.49 -11.97 -6.99
N CYS A 116 7.49 -10.80 -6.35
CA CYS A 116 8.63 -10.39 -5.52
C CYS A 116 8.72 -11.22 -4.22
N ASP A 117 9.89 -11.20 -3.58
CA ASP A 117 10.11 -11.88 -2.31
C ASP A 117 9.15 -11.38 -1.21
N ASP A 118 8.99 -12.17 -0.14
CA ASP A 118 8.05 -11.84 0.93
C ASP A 118 8.35 -10.50 1.61
N ALA A 119 9.61 -10.13 1.80
CA ALA A 119 9.94 -8.86 2.42
C ALA A 119 9.54 -7.68 1.51
N ALA A 120 9.82 -7.79 0.21
CA ALA A 120 9.43 -6.81 -0.80
C ALA A 120 7.91 -6.71 -0.94
N TYR A 121 7.20 -7.84 -0.95
CA TYR A 121 5.74 -7.82 -1.01
C TYR A 121 5.13 -7.19 0.24
N GLN A 122 5.62 -7.53 1.43
CA GLN A 122 5.11 -6.93 2.66
C GLN A 122 5.33 -5.41 2.70
N ARG A 123 6.44 -4.90 2.15
CA ARG A 123 6.69 -3.46 1.97
C ARG A 123 5.78 -2.82 0.91
N THR A 124 5.42 -3.56 -0.12
CA THR A 124 4.72 -3.02 -1.30
C THR A 124 3.20 -3.15 -1.21
N ILE A 125 2.65 -4.24 -0.69
CA ILE A 125 1.20 -4.46 -0.59
C ILE A 125 0.83 -5.19 0.70
N GLY A 126 1.57 -6.21 1.13
CA GLY A 126 1.09 -7.18 2.14
C GLY A 126 0.69 -6.61 3.50
N LYS A 127 1.32 -5.51 3.94
CA LYS A 127 0.99 -4.80 5.20
C LYS A 127 -0.07 -3.69 5.04
N ARG A 128 -0.52 -3.40 3.81
CA ARG A 128 -1.43 -2.30 3.48
C ARG A 128 -2.89 -2.78 3.59
N GLN A 129 -3.42 -2.84 4.80
CA GLN A 129 -4.75 -3.40 5.10
C GLN A 129 -5.89 -2.75 4.32
N TYR A 130 -5.77 -1.45 4.03
CA TYR A 130 -6.80 -0.68 3.34
C TYR A 130 -6.54 -0.51 1.83
N LEU A 131 -5.50 -1.13 1.26
CA LEU A 131 -5.23 -1.02 -0.17
C LEU A 131 -6.24 -1.87 -0.93
N THR A 132 -6.97 -1.24 -1.85
CA THR A 132 -7.90 -1.92 -2.75
C THR A 132 -7.57 -1.58 -4.19
N LEU A 133 -7.32 -2.59 -5.02
CA LEU A 133 -7.02 -2.39 -6.43
C LEU A 133 -8.30 -2.45 -7.25
N TYR A 134 -8.58 -1.37 -7.97
CA TYR A 134 -9.72 -1.25 -8.86
C TYR A 134 -9.26 -1.40 -10.30
N PHE A 135 -10.13 -1.98 -11.11
CA PHE A 135 -9.87 -2.24 -12.51
C PHE A 135 -10.99 -1.69 -13.38
N GLU A 136 -10.63 -1.22 -14.56
CA GLU A 136 -11.58 -0.79 -15.58
C GLU A 136 -11.27 -1.49 -16.91
N LYS A 137 -12.32 -1.81 -17.67
CA LYS A 137 -12.17 -2.53 -18.94
C LYS A 137 -11.93 -1.54 -20.08
N GLY A 138 -10.72 -1.52 -20.61
CA GLY A 138 -10.33 -0.75 -21.79
C GLY A 138 -10.40 -1.55 -23.09
N LYS A 139 -9.97 -0.92 -24.19
CA LYS A 139 -9.89 -1.57 -25.52
C LYS A 139 -8.86 -2.70 -25.58
N SER A 140 -7.77 -2.57 -24.82
CA SER A 140 -6.65 -3.50 -24.77
C SER A 140 -6.75 -4.55 -23.66
N GLY A 141 -7.84 -4.54 -22.88
CA GLY A 141 -7.99 -5.39 -21.72
C GLY A 141 -8.36 -4.61 -20.46
N TRP A 142 -8.35 -5.31 -19.33
CA TRP A 142 -8.47 -4.74 -18.00
C TRP A 142 -7.21 -3.97 -17.64
N LYS A 143 -7.41 -2.75 -17.15
CA LYS A 143 -6.34 -1.90 -16.63
C LYS A 143 -6.61 -1.55 -15.19
N LEU A 144 -5.56 -1.34 -14.40
CA LEU A 144 -5.71 -0.64 -13.13
C LEU A 144 -6.37 0.72 -13.40
N THR A 145 -7.29 1.12 -12.53
CA THR A 145 -7.72 2.52 -12.56
C THR A 145 -6.53 3.42 -12.26
N ARG A 146 -6.55 4.65 -12.79
CA ARG A 146 -5.53 5.65 -12.50
C ARG A 146 -5.26 5.79 -11.00
N ASP A 147 -6.32 5.71 -10.20
CA ASP A 147 -6.23 5.85 -8.76
C ASP A 147 -5.49 4.69 -8.11
N SER A 148 -5.76 3.45 -8.52
CA SER A 148 -5.01 2.29 -8.01
C SER A 148 -3.55 2.30 -8.46
N GLU A 149 -3.24 2.83 -9.66
CA GLU A 149 -1.85 3.08 -10.06
C GLU A 149 -1.18 4.13 -9.17
N GLU A 150 -1.88 5.22 -8.84
CA GLU A 150 -1.39 6.25 -7.91
C GLU A 150 -1.19 5.65 -6.50
N GLU A 151 -2.11 4.82 -6.01
CA GLU A 151 -2.03 4.18 -4.68
C GLU A 151 -0.84 3.23 -4.52
N LEU A 152 -0.48 2.50 -5.59
CA LEU A 152 0.71 1.65 -5.58
C LEU A 152 2.00 2.47 -5.42
N ASN A 153 1.99 3.72 -5.88
CA ASN A 153 3.13 4.63 -5.90
C ASN A 153 3.07 5.74 -4.83
N LEU A 154 2.20 5.60 -3.82
CA LEU A 154 2.10 6.59 -2.75
C LEU A 154 3.45 6.80 -2.03
N PRO A 155 3.76 8.05 -1.65
CA PRO A 155 4.87 8.33 -0.75
C PRO A 155 4.64 7.65 0.61
N PHE A 156 5.72 7.46 1.38
CA PHE A 156 5.62 6.83 2.70
C PHE A 156 4.71 7.64 3.63
N HIS A 157 4.99 8.93 3.75
CA HIS A 157 4.17 9.94 4.43
C HIS A 157 3.39 10.78 3.41
N PRO A 158 2.26 11.40 3.80
CA PRO A 158 1.51 12.26 2.90
C PRO A 158 2.37 13.45 2.48
N LYS A 159 2.24 13.86 1.22
CA LYS A 159 2.79 15.14 0.80
C LYS A 159 1.80 16.23 1.20
N THR A 160 2.22 17.12 2.10
CA THR A 160 1.44 18.29 2.51
C THR A 160 1.27 19.27 1.33
N VAL A 161 0.17 20.04 1.35
CA VAL A 161 -0.08 21.06 0.32
C VAL A 161 0.80 22.28 0.58
N GLU A 162 0.89 22.65 1.85
CA GLU A 162 1.73 23.72 2.37
C GLU A 162 2.52 23.18 3.56
N PRO A 163 3.71 23.75 3.87
CA PRO A 163 4.40 23.45 5.12
C PRO A 163 3.46 23.65 6.31
N LEU A 164 3.56 22.81 7.33
CA LEU A 164 2.75 23.01 8.54
C LEU A 164 3.07 24.37 9.15
N THR A 165 2.02 25.17 9.34
CA THR A 165 2.08 26.48 10.00
C THR A 165 1.16 26.52 11.22
N PRO A 166 1.41 27.42 12.18
CA PRO A 166 0.53 27.60 13.33
C PRO A 166 -0.92 27.89 12.91
N PRO A 167 -1.93 27.44 13.69
CA PRO A 167 -3.32 27.76 13.41
C PRO A 167 -3.54 29.27 13.24
N ALA A 168 -4.44 29.64 12.34
CA ALA A 168 -4.72 31.03 11.99
C ALA A 168 -4.96 31.88 13.25
N GLY A 169 -4.25 33.02 13.34
CA GLY A 169 -4.35 33.96 14.45
C GLY A 169 -3.56 33.62 15.71
N LEU A 170 -2.95 32.42 15.83
CA LEU A 170 -2.12 32.07 16.99
C LEU A 170 -0.64 32.39 16.78
N GLY A 171 -0.13 32.27 15.55
CA GLY A 171 1.30 32.46 15.25
C GLY A 171 2.22 31.47 15.98
N MET A 172 3.52 31.67 15.80
CA MET A 172 4.55 30.92 16.52
C MET A 172 4.52 31.32 17.99
N ALA A 173 4.50 30.35 18.89
CA ALA A 173 4.57 30.57 20.32
C ALA A 173 5.89 30.02 20.87
N GLN A 174 6.38 30.67 21.93
CA GLN A 174 7.51 30.19 22.72
C GLN A 174 6.99 29.67 24.06
N GLY A 175 7.49 28.51 24.47
CA GLY A 175 7.20 27.90 25.75
C GLY A 175 7.95 28.58 26.88
N GLU A 176 7.34 28.62 28.05
CA GLU A 176 8.04 28.96 29.29
C GLU A 176 8.50 27.65 29.96
N TYR A 177 9.82 27.44 29.98
CA TYR A 177 10.44 26.24 30.54
C TYR A 177 10.89 26.50 31.97
N LYS A 178 10.23 25.85 32.93
CA LYS A 178 10.44 25.98 34.37
C LYS A 178 11.08 24.74 34.96
N LEU A 179 11.81 24.96 36.06
CA LEU A 179 12.27 23.96 37.04
C LEU A 179 12.76 22.64 36.41
N ALA A 180 14.07 22.55 36.16
CA ALA A 180 14.71 21.28 35.84
C ALA A 180 14.86 20.42 37.10
N ARG A 181 14.18 19.28 37.13
CA ARG A 181 14.39 18.25 38.16
C ARG A 181 15.20 17.10 37.57
N PRO A 182 16.40 16.80 38.11
CA PRO A 182 17.11 15.58 37.77
C PRO A 182 16.23 14.36 38.08
N MET A 183 16.15 13.44 37.13
CA MET A 183 15.45 12.15 37.29
C MET A 183 16.43 11.00 37.61
N GLY A 184 17.74 11.26 37.57
CA GLY A 184 18.74 10.21 37.60
C GLY A 184 18.73 9.42 36.29
N GLN A 185 19.12 8.14 36.35
CA GLN A 185 19.05 7.25 35.19
C GLN A 185 17.59 6.96 34.80
N PHE A 186 17.23 7.32 33.57
CA PHE A 186 15.93 7.07 32.98
C PHE A 186 16.08 6.16 31.77
N VAL A 187 15.24 5.13 31.68
CA VAL A 187 15.19 4.24 30.52
C VAL A 187 14.15 4.78 29.55
N PHE A 188 14.62 5.25 28.42
CA PHE A 188 13.81 5.75 27.32
C PHE A 188 13.17 4.59 26.53
N GLU A 189 12.19 4.90 25.69
CA GLU A 189 11.46 3.87 24.94
C GLU A 189 12.30 3.23 23.83
N SER A 190 13.34 3.92 23.39
CA SER A 190 14.42 3.36 22.58
C SER A 190 15.23 2.26 23.27
N GLY A 191 15.09 2.12 24.60
CA GLY A 191 15.92 1.26 25.44
C GLY A 191 17.21 1.94 25.90
N VAL A 192 17.50 3.17 25.45
CA VAL A 192 18.63 3.95 25.96
C VAL A 192 18.40 4.26 27.44
N SER A 193 19.42 4.02 28.27
CA SER A 193 19.45 4.47 29.66
C SER A 193 20.42 5.64 29.77
N ALA A 194 19.93 6.81 30.18
CA ALA A 194 20.76 7.99 30.36
C ALA A 194 20.27 8.86 31.52
N PRO A 195 21.12 9.72 32.11
CA PRO A 195 20.67 10.77 33.02
C PRO A 195 19.64 11.66 32.33
N ALA A 196 18.49 11.90 32.97
CA ALA A 196 17.42 12.70 32.38
C ALA A 196 17.00 13.89 33.25
N LEU A 197 16.49 14.93 32.60
CA LEU A 197 15.82 16.06 33.23
C LEU A 197 14.34 16.05 32.93
N ARG A 198 13.56 16.45 33.92
CA ARG A 198 12.17 16.87 33.73
C ARG A 198 12.05 18.37 33.89
N LEU A 199 11.53 19.02 32.87
CA LEU A 199 11.13 20.42 32.86
C LEU A 199 9.60 20.52 32.97
N THR A 200 9.12 21.60 33.56
CA THR A 200 7.72 22.02 33.44
C THR A 200 7.61 23.00 32.28
N LEU A 201 6.91 22.62 31.22
CA LEU A 201 6.64 23.46 30.06
C LEU A 201 5.26 24.11 30.22
N VAL A 202 5.21 25.44 30.18
CA VAL A 202 3.95 26.18 30.01
C VAL A 202 3.90 26.70 28.57
N PHE A 203 2.99 26.15 27.75
CA PHE A 203 2.87 26.47 26.34
C PHE A 203 1.43 26.85 26.00
N ARG A 204 1.20 28.07 25.51
CA ARG A 204 -0.15 28.62 25.25
C ARG A 204 -1.12 28.44 26.44
N GLY A 205 -0.62 28.64 27.66
CA GLY A 205 -1.39 28.50 28.90
C GLY A 205 -1.60 27.06 29.37
N ILE A 206 -1.10 26.06 28.64
CA ILE A 206 -1.18 24.64 29.02
C ILE A 206 0.12 24.26 29.73
N THR A 207 0.00 23.63 30.89
CA THR A 207 1.15 23.09 31.64
C THR A 207 1.32 21.61 31.35
N MET A 208 2.51 21.22 30.88
CA MET A 208 2.90 19.83 30.63
C MET A 208 4.33 19.57 31.13
N SER A 209 4.70 18.30 31.31
CA SER A 209 6.08 17.91 31.60
C SER A 209 6.84 17.70 30.29
N LEU A 210 8.08 18.17 30.20
CA LEU A 210 9.01 17.80 29.14
C LEU A 210 10.15 16.99 29.76
N VAL A 211 10.34 15.76 29.31
CA VAL A 211 11.44 14.88 29.75
C VAL A 211 12.42 14.71 28.60
N SER A 212 13.72 14.84 28.86
CA SER A 212 14.77 14.49 27.88
C SER A 212 16.03 14.04 28.60
N ALA A 213 16.96 13.45 27.86
CA ALA A 213 18.30 13.22 28.37
C ALA A 213 18.99 14.55 28.72
N GLU A 214 19.75 14.57 29.82
CA GLU A 214 20.42 15.78 30.32
C GLU A 214 21.33 16.43 29.27
N GLU A 215 21.98 15.63 28.43
CA GLU A 215 22.88 16.09 27.36
C GLU A 215 22.14 16.90 26.29
N VAL A 216 20.91 16.50 25.93
CA VAL A 216 20.12 17.17 24.90
C VAL A 216 19.84 18.63 25.29
N PHE A 217 19.56 18.88 26.57
CA PHE A 217 19.31 20.25 27.05
C PHE A 217 20.58 21.07 27.27
N ARG A 218 21.72 20.43 27.53
CA ARG A 218 22.99 21.13 27.80
C ARG A 218 23.65 21.63 26.52
N ASP A 219 23.59 20.84 25.46
CA ASP A 219 24.46 21.05 24.30
C ASP A 219 23.78 21.83 23.17
N ASP A 220 22.44 21.89 23.14
CA ASP A 220 21.70 22.53 22.06
C ASP A 220 20.36 23.14 22.52
N TRP A 221 20.39 24.41 22.90
CA TRP A 221 19.16 25.12 23.26
C TRP A 221 18.26 25.42 22.05
N SER A 222 18.81 25.45 20.83
CA SER A 222 18.00 25.64 19.61
C SER A 222 16.99 24.50 19.44
N PHE A 223 17.30 23.32 19.98
CA PHE A 223 16.37 22.21 20.02
C PHE A 223 15.05 22.54 20.75
N VAL A 224 15.11 23.31 21.83
CA VAL A 224 13.93 23.74 22.58
C VAL A 224 13.03 24.64 21.71
N GLU A 225 13.63 25.58 20.99
CA GLU A 225 12.93 26.46 20.04
C GLU A 225 12.28 25.67 18.89
N ARG A 226 12.93 24.58 18.46
CA ARG A 226 12.39 23.68 17.43
C ARG A 226 11.18 22.88 17.93
N ILE A 227 11.19 22.45 19.19
CA ILE A 227 10.03 21.83 19.84
C ILE A 227 8.88 22.84 19.93
N ASP A 228 9.14 24.06 20.38
CA ASP A 228 8.15 25.14 20.39
C ASP A 228 7.55 25.38 19.00
N GLY A 229 8.39 25.35 17.95
CA GLY A 229 7.93 25.46 16.58
C GLY A 229 7.02 24.33 16.14
N ALA A 230 7.34 23.09 16.48
CA ALA A 230 6.51 21.93 16.17
C ALA A 230 5.17 21.97 16.92
N LEU A 231 5.20 22.30 18.22
CA LEU A 231 3.99 22.45 19.05
C LEU A 231 3.11 23.61 18.60
N SER A 232 3.70 24.67 18.03
CA SER A 232 2.96 25.82 17.51
C SER A 232 1.97 25.44 16.40
N ASN A 233 2.27 24.38 15.63
CA ASN A 233 1.41 23.86 14.56
C ASN A 233 0.21 23.07 15.08
N ILE A 234 0.19 22.71 16.36
CA ILE A 234 -0.87 21.90 16.94
C ILE A 234 -1.96 22.81 17.55
N PRO A 235 -3.25 22.55 17.30
CA PRO A 235 -4.34 23.25 17.97
C PRO A 235 -4.26 23.13 19.50
N VAL A 236 -4.49 24.24 20.21
CA VAL A 236 -4.37 24.33 21.68
C VAL A 236 -5.20 23.26 22.39
N ARG A 237 -6.44 23.01 21.97
CA ARG A 237 -7.27 21.97 22.59
C ARG A 237 -6.70 20.55 22.44
N HIS A 238 -5.93 20.28 21.38
CA HIS A 238 -5.30 18.98 21.17
C HIS A 238 -4.00 18.90 21.98
N LEU A 239 -3.25 20.01 22.10
CA LEU A 239 -2.15 20.13 23.06
C LEU A 239 -2.61 19.87 24.50
N ALA A 240 -3.82 20.31 24.86
CA ALA A 240 -4.38 20.14 26.20
C ALA A 240 -4.71 18.67 26.56
N MET A 241 -4.67 17.75 25.59
CA MET A 241 -4.93 16.33 25.81
C MET A 241 -3.72 15.60 26.42
N ILE A 242 -2.51 16.13 26.22
CA ILE A 242 -1.29 15.51 26.73
C ILE A 242 -0.85 16.11 28.07
N ARG A 243 -0.10 15.33 28.84
CA ARG A 243 0.49 15.74 30.12
C ARG A 243 2.01 15.71 30.10
N GLU A 244 2.60 14.91 29.21
CA GLU A 244 4.04 14.71 29.13
C GLU A 244 4.49 14.61 27.67
N ILE A 245 5.56 15.32 27.34
CA ILE A 245 6.35 15.12 26.13
C ILE A 245 7.67 14.50 26.57
N VAL A 246 8.08 13.42 25.92
CA VAL A 246 9.41 12.82 26.13
C VAL A 246 10.21 12.96 24.85
N ILE A 247 11.41 13.49 24.95
CA ILE A 247 12.37 13.53 23.86
C ILE A 247 13.31 12.35 24.08
N ASP A 248 13.17 11.36 23.21
CA ASP A 248 13.97 10.14 23.27
C ASP A 248 15.28 10.36 22.48
N PRO A 249 16.46 10.24 23.12
CA PRO A 249 17.75 10.43 22.45
C PRO A 249 18.11 9.27 21.52
N GLY A 250 17.42 8.11 21.64
CA GLY A 250 17.73 6.92 20.86
C GLY A 250 16.99 6.85 19.52
N GLN A 251 17.14 5.68 18.89
CA GLN A 251 16.32 5.28 17.75
C GLN A 251 15.15 4.44 18.24
N HIS A 252 14.00 4.54 17.58
CA HIS A 252 12.88 3.67 17.89
C HIS A 252 13.29 2.21 17.63
N PRO A 253 13.05 1.27 18.57
CA PRO A 253 13.69 -0.06 18.54
C PRO A 253 13.25 -0.91 17.34
N LEU A 254 12.11 -0.56 16.72
CA LEU A 254 11.53 -1.25 15.57
C LEU A 254 11.45 -0.38 14.30
N ARG A 255 11.89 0.88 14.34
CA ARG A 255 11.72 1.84 13.23
C ARG A 255 12.98 2.71 13.08
N SER A 256 13.52 2.78 11.86
CA SER A 256 14.76 3.51 11.56
C SER A 256 14.55 5.00 11.20
N THR A 257 13.32 5.48 11.22
CA THR A 257 12.92 6.87 10.93
C THR A 257 12.53 7.60 12.22
N ILE A 258 12.30 8.92 12.14
CA ILE A 258 11.67 9.63 13.25
C ILE A 258 10.36 8.91 13.49
N ALA A 259 10.18 8.51 14.72
CA ALA A 259 9.01 7.84 15.17
C ALA A 259 8.60 8.56 16.43
N ALA A 260 7.35 8.35 16.79
CA ALA A 260 6.94 8.66 18.11
C ALA A 260 5.89 7.66 18.56
N VAL A 261 5.72 7.64 19.85
CA VAL A 261 4.83 6.68 20.50
C VAL A 261 4.00 7.48 21.46
N THR A 262 2.70 7.31 21.30
CA THR A 262 1.73 7.76 22.28
C THR A 262 1.42 6.59 23.21
N ASN A 263 1.45 6.82 24.53
CA ASN A 263 1.05 5.77 25.47
C ASN A 263 -0.44 5.39 25.27
N HIS A 264 -0.85 4.21 25.72
CA HIS A 264 -2.26 3.77 25.55
C HIS A 264 -3.30 4.73 26.13
N ALA A 265 -2.91 5.56 27.11
CA ALA A 265 -3.78 6.55 27.73
C ALA A 265 -3.87 7.88 26.95
N GLY A 266 -3.07 8.08 25.88
CA GLY A 266 -3.04 9.34 25.13
C GLY A 266 -2.42 10.52 25.88
N THR A 267 -1.83 10.29 27.05
CA THR A 267 -1.35 11.37 27.95
C THR A 267 0.12 11.71 27.75
N ARG A 268 0.85 10.90 26.99
CA ARG A 268 2.29 11.06 26.75
C ARG A 268 2.59 10.87 25.28
N VAL A 269 3.39 11.78 24.72
CA VAL A 269 3.97 11.66 23.39
C VAL A 269 5.49 11.58 23.53
N SER A 270 6.09 10.52 23.00
CA SER A 270 7.55 10.32 22.99
C SER A 270 8.09 10.58 21.59
N LEU A 271 8.89 11.63 21.39
CA LEU A 271 9.52 12.02 20.11
C LEU A 271 10.92 11.41 19.99
N PHE A 272 11.14 10.54 18.99
CA PHE A 272 12.42 9.88 18.74
C PHE A 272 13.15 10.58 17.61
N LEU A 273 14.27 11.23 17.92
CA LEU A 273 15.00 12.03 16.94
C LEU A 273 16.03 11.21 16.16
N ARG A 274 15.83 9.90 16.03
CA ARG A 274 16.73 8.94 15.34
C ARG A 274 18.16 8.87 15.88
N GLY A 275 18.43 9.41 17.07
CA GLY A 275 19.81 9.73 17.49
C GLY A 275 20.49 10.81 16.65
N GLU A 276 19.80 11.39 15.66
CA GLU A 276 20.26 12.50 14.82
C GLU A 276 20.02 13.85 15.49
N GLY A 277 19.08 13.93 16.45
CA GLY A 277 18.88 15.10 17.30
C GLY A 277 18.71 16.39 16.50
N LYS A 278 19.76 17.23 16.50
CA LYS A 278 19.79 18.50 15.78
C LYS A 278 19.77 18.40 14.25
N TYR A 279 20.09 17.25 13.67
CA TYR A 279 20.14 17.07 12.21
C TYR A 279 18.77 16.77 11.58
N VAL A 280 17.78 16.40 12.40
CA VAL A 280 16.37 16.37 11.97
C VAL A 280 15.98 17.76 11.46
N SER A 281 15.32 17.88 10.32
CA SER A 281 14.85 19.18 9.83
C SER A 281 13.65 19.69 10.65
N GLN A 282 13.38 21.00 10.62
CA GLN A 282 12.18 21.52 11.30
C GLN A 282 10.89 20.99 10.67
N GLU A 283 10.87 20.82 9.35
CA GLU A 283 9.72 20.29 8.60
C GLU A 283 9.40 18.87 9.05
N GLU A 284 10.39 17.98 9.10
CA GLU A 284 10.21 16.59 9.53
C GLU A 284 9.77 16.50 11.00
N LEU A 285 10.29 17.38 11.87
CA LEU A 285 9.86 17.48 13.26
C LEU A 285 8.40 17.96 13.39
N ASN A 286 8.00 18.94 12.58
CA ASN A 286 6.62 19.44 12.54
C ASN A 286 5.65 18.34 12.10
N GLU A 287 5.97 17.62 11.02
CA GLU A 287 5.15 16.53 10.50
C GLU A 287 5.05 15.36 11.49
N THR A 288 6.18 14.97 12.10
CA THR A 288 6.19 13.94 13.14
C THR A 288 5.33 14.35 14.32
N ALA A 289 5.50 15.55 14.86
CA ALA A 289 4.69 16.01 15.97
C ALA A 289 3.20 15.98 15.61
N ALA A 290 2.83 16.49 14.44
CA ALA A 290 1.44 16.46 13.97
C ALA A 290 0.89 15.04 13.86
N HIS A 291 1.65 14.10 13.29
CA HIS A 291 1.27 12.70 13.16
C HIS A 291 0.90 12.10 14.53
N GLU A 292 1.75 12.32 15.52
CA GLU A 292 1.56 11.76 16.87
C GLU A 292 0.42 12.40 17.64
N PHE A 293 0.26 13.72 17.49
CA PHE A 293 -0.93 14.36 18.01
C PHE A 293 -2.20 13.85 17.32
N GLY A 294 -2.12 13.39 16.07
CA GLY A 294 -3.18 12.61 15.44
C GLY A 294 -3.50 11.31 16.20
N HIS A 295 -2.49 10.57 16.66
CA HIS A 295 -2.70 9.41 17.53
C HIS A 295 -3.34 9.79 18.87
N VAL A 296 -2.88 10.85 19.54
CA VAL A 296 -3.49 11.35 20.80
C VAL A 296 -4.97 11.72 20.60
N VAL A 297 -5.26 12.48 19.54
CA VAL A 297 -6.61 12.97 19.24
C VAL A 297 -7.57 11.81 18.97
N SER A 298 -7.09 10.76 18.29
CA SER A 298 -7.90 9.59 17.96
C SER A 298 -7.96 8.55 19.08
N SER A 299 -6.94 8.45 19.95
CA SER A 299 -6.94 7.50 21.08
C SER A 299 -8.00 7.83 22.13
N ALA A 300 -8.39 9.10 22.24
CA ALA A 300 -9.47 9.54 23.13
C ALA A 300 -10.87 9.16 22.63
N ARG A 301 -11.00 8.42 21.51
CA ARG A 301 -12.26 8.14 20.84
C ARG A 301 -12.69 6.68 20.99
N GLY A 302 -14.00 6.46 21.09
CA GLY A 302 -14.62 5.14 21.22
C GLY A 302 -14.98 4.49 19.87
N ASP A 303 -15.56 3.28 19.93
CA ASP A 303 -15.82 2.44 18.75
C ASP A 303 -16.68 3.09 17.66
N ARG A 304 -17.65 3.91 18.06
CA ARG A 304 -18.51 4.65 17.10
C ARG A 304 -17.70 5.57 16.20
N PHE A 305 -16.69 6.25 16.76
CA PHE A 305 -15.80 7.11 16.00
C PHE A 305 -15.03 6.30 14.95
N TRP A 306 -14.45 5.17 15.35
CA TRP A 306 -13.68 4.31 14.45
C TRP A 306 -14.54 3.68 13.36
N THR A 307 -15.77 3.29 13.68
CA THR A 307 -16.75 2.85 12.67
C THR A 307 -17.03 3.96 11.65
N GLY A 308 -17.19 5.20 12.12
CA GLY A 308 -17.34 6.37 11.25
C GLY A 308 -16.10 6.63 10.40
N TRP A 309 -14.91 6.42 10.97
CA TRP A 309 -13.64 6.59 10.26
C TRP A 309 -13.44 5.54 9.17
N ASP A 310 -13.67 4.26 9.45
CA ASP A 310 -13.62 3.18 8.44
C ASP A 310 -14.61 3.45 7.30
N ALA A 311 -15.82 3.92 7.61
CA ALA A 311 -16.79 4.33 6.60
C ALA A 311 -16.29 5.52 5.75
N ALA A 312 -15.56 6.46 6.36
CA ALA A 312 -14.96 7.57 5.63
C ALA A 312 -13.81 7.13 4.72
N ILE A 313 -12.96 6.20 5.17
CA ILE A 313 -11.91 5.57 4.34
C ILE A 313 -12.54 4.93 3.10
N GLU A 314 -13.58 4.12 3.29
CA GLU A 314 -14.29 3.43 2.20
C GLU A 314 -14.99 4.42 1.26
N ALA A 315 -15.58 5.49 1.79
CA ALA A 315 -16.26 6.48 0.97
C ALA A 315 -15.29 7.33 0.12
N ASP A 316 -14.12 7.66 0.66
CA ASP A 316 -13.10 8.42 -0.07
C ASP A 316 -12.37 7.57 -1.12
N ARG A 317 -12.25 6.24 -0.91
CA ARG A 317 -11.57 5.28 -1.82
C ARG A 317 -10.16 5.70 -2.23
N ARG A 318 -9.49 6.43 -1.33
CA ARG A 318 -8.15 6.96 -1.50
C ARG A 318 -7.41 6.84 -0.20
N ALA A 319 -6.19 6.35 -0.27
CA ALA A 319 -5.25 6.45 0.83
C ALA A 319 -4.54 7.80 0.87
N VAL A 320 -4.27 8.28 2.08
CA VAL A 320 -3.52 9.53 2.32
C VAL A 320 -2.01 9.34 2.13
N SER A 321 -1.49 8.16 2.49
CA SER A 321 -0.10 7.78 2.33
C SER A 321 0.06 6.25 2.33
N ARG A 322 1.23 5.76 1.94
CA ARG A 322 1.54 4.33 2.06
C ARG A 322 1.53 3.86 3.51
N TYR A 323 1.90 4.73 4.45
CA TYR A 323 1.92 4.40 5.86
C TYR A 323 0.51 4.40 6.46
N GLY A 324 -0.36 5.32 6.04
CA GLY A 324 -1.78 5.35 6.41
C GLY A 324 -2.54 4.06 6.03
N LEU A 325 -2.12 3.38 4.96
CA LEU A 325 -2.69 2.09 4.57
C LEU A 325 -2.48 0.94 5.57
N THR A 326 -1.62 1.10 6.58
CA THR A 326 -1.24 -0.01 7.46
C THR A 326 -2.32 -0.38 8.47
N ASN A 327 -3.03 0.60 9.03
CA ASN A 327 -4.22 0.44 9.87
C ASN A 327 -4.97 1.77 10.03
N GLN A 328 -6.23 1.77 10.48
CA GLN A 328 -7.03 2.99 10.64
C GLN A 328 -6.41 4.09 11.52
N ARG A 329 -5.59 3.72 12.52
CA ARG A 329 -4.98 4.73 13.42
C ARG A 329 -3.89 5.52 12.71
N GLU A 330 -3.14 4.84 11.84
CA GLU A 330 -2.12 5.46 10.99
C GLU A 330 -2.77 6.27 9.88
N ASP A 331 -3.86 5.76 9.27
CA ASP A 331 -4.66 6.53 8.31
C ASP A 331 -5.15 7.84 8.93
N PHE A 332 -5.67 7.80 10.17
CA PHE A 332 -6.07 9.01 10.89
C PHE A 332 -4.90 9.97 11.13
N ALA A 333 -3.79 9.48 11.69
CA ALA A 333 -2.63 10.31 12.00
C ALA A 333 -2.06 10.99 10.75
N GLU A 334 -1.92 10.26 9.65
CA GLU A 334 -1.44 10.81 8.38
C GLU A 334 -2.44 11.78 7.75
N THR A 335 -3.74 11.48 7.83
CA THR A 335 -4.78 12.42 7.36
C THR A 335 -4.77 13.70 8.17
N TYR A 336 -4.47 13.61 9.47
CA TYR A 336 -4.34 14.77 10.35
C TYR A 336 -3.14 15.65 9.98
N VAL A 337 -1.98 15.06 9.62
CA VAL A 337 -0.84 15.81 9.06
C VAL A 337 -1.25 16.54 7.77
N LEU A 338 -1.88 15.83 6.84
CA LEU A 338 -2.33 16.44 5.57
C LEU A 338 -3.33 17.57 5.80
N TYR A 339 -4.27 17.40 6.74
CA TYR A 339 -5.25 18.40 7.10
C TYR A 339 -4.59 19.69 7.62
N LEU A 340 -3.63 19.56 8.55
CA LEU A 340 -2.89 20.70 9.11
C LEU A 340 -1.92 21.34 8.10
N GLY A 341 -1.34 20.55 7.19
CA GLY A 341 -0.47 21.00 6.10
C GLY A 341 -1.23 21.58 4.90
N GLY A 342 -2.28 22.38 5.17
CA GLY A 342 -3.05 23.09 4.14
C GLY A 342 -4.11 22.28 3.40
N GLY A 343 -4.18 20.95 3.59
CA GLY A 343 -5.12 20.09 2.87
C GLY A 343 -6.59 20.51 3.05
N ALA A 344 -6.96 20.99 4.23
CA ALA A 344 -8.31 21.49 4.51
C ALA A 344 -8.69 22.72 3.66
N GLY A 345 -7.71 23.56 3.30
CA GLY A 345 -7.91 24.75 2.48
C GLY A 345 -7.86 24.50 0.97
N ASP A 346 -7.22 23.40 0.55
CA ASP A 346 -7.06 23.06 -0.87
C ASP A 346 -8.28 22.33 -1.43
N PRO A 347 -8.99 22.89 -2.44
CA PRO A 347 -10.22 22.29 -2.96
C PRO A 347 -10.03 20.88 -3.54
N ALA A 348 -8.89 20.61 -4.19
CA ALA A 348 -8.63 19.32 -4.80
C ALA A 348 -8.40 18.23 -3.74
N THR A 349 -7.58 18.53 -2.73
CA THR A 349 -7.30 17.64 -1.60
C THR A 349 -8.55 17.43 -0.75
N ARG A 350 -9.30 18.49 -0.45
CA ARG A 350 -10.58 18.39 0.27
C ARG A 350 -11.62 17.57 -0.48
N ALA A 351 -11.67 17.64 -1.81
CA ALA A 351 -12.55 16.80 -2.61
C ALA A 351 -12.14 15.32 -2.55
N ARG A 352 -10.83 15.02 -2.50
CA ARG A 352 -10.29 13.65 -2.40
C ARG A 352 -10.56 13.00 -1.05
N PHE A 353 -10.45 13.76 0.04
CA PHE A 353 -10.56 13.26 1.41
C PHE A 353 -11.78 13.84 2.15
N LYS A 354 -12.87 14.05 1.41
CA LYS A 354 -14.03 14.81 1.87
C LYS A 354 -14.61 14.24 3.16
N ASN A 355 -14.76 12.92 3.25
CA ASN A 355 -15.44 12.29 4.39
C ASN A 355 -14.53 12.29 5.62
N ARG A 356 -13.25 11.97 5.45
CA ARG A 356 -12.28 12.06 6.55
C ARG A 356 -12.10 13.50 7.05
N PHE A 357 -12.02 14.47 6.15
CA PHE A 357 -11.89 15.88 6.54
C PHE A 357 -13.14 16.39 7.25
N ALA A 358 -14.35 15.95 6.88
CA ALA A 358 -15.56 16.31 7.62
C ALA A 358 -15.52 15.85 9.09
N ILE A 359 -14.93 14.67 9.36
CA ILE A 359 -14.72 14.19 10.74
C ILE A 359 -13.73 15.10 11.46
N ILE A 360 -12.59 15.41 10.83
CA ILE A 360 -11.58 16.30 11.42
C ILE A 360 -12.14 17.71 11.63
N ASP A 361 -12.94 18.25 10.71
CA ASP A 361 -13.63 19.54 10.86
C ASP A 361 -14.47 19.56 12.15
N GLY A 362 -15.20 18.49 12.43
CA GLY A 362 -15.98 18.33 13.67
C GLY A 362 -15.11 18.40 14.92
N LEU A 363 -14.03 17.62 14.94
CA LEU A 363 -13.01 17.68 16.00
C LEU A 363 -12.42 19.09 16.10
N MET A 364 -12.28 19.78 14.96
CA MET A 364 -11.72 21.11 14.88
C MET A 364 -12.68 22.23 15.32
N GLY A 365 -13.99 21.97 15.29
CA GLY A 365 -15.02 22.86 15.82
C GLY A 365 -15.34 22.63 17.30
N GLY A 366 -14.77 21.59 17.92
CA GLY A 366 -15.14 21.19 19.28
C GLY A 366 -16.46 20.42 19.37
N HIS A 367 -16.93 19.86 18.25
CA HIS A 367 -18.07 18.96 18.21
C HIS A 367 -17.54 17.51 18.20
N ASP A 368 -17.85 16.74 19.25
CA ASP A 368 -17.63 15.29 19.20
C ASP A 368 -18.69 14.67 18.26
N PRO A 369 -18.27 13.97 17.19
CA PRO A 369 -19.18 13.37 16.20
C PRO A 369 -19.99 12.16 16.70
#